data_AF-A0A1H5S8L5-F1
#
_entry.id   AF-A0A1H5S8L5-F1
#
_cell.length_a   1.000
_cell.length_b   1.000
_cell.length_c   1.000
_cell.angle_alpha   90.00
_cell.angle_beta   90.00
_cell.angle_gamma   90.00
#
_symmetry.space_group_name_H-M   'P 1'
#
loop_
_entity.id
_entity.type
_entity.pdbx_description
1 polymer ?
#
loop_
_entity_poly.entity_id
_entity_poly.type
_entity_poly.pdbx_seq_one_letter_code
_entity_poly.pdbx_strand_id
1 'polypeptide(L)' 'MFAASDDKQARNTVLELGRAIGFDAMDAGGLRNARQLEALGYFNIQLGYVLGNGTDTGFKFIH' A
#
# COMPACT_ATOMS: atom_id res chain seq x y z
N MET A 1 3.87 -2.06 2.01
CA MET A 1 3.52 -1.55 0.67
C MET A 1 2.52 -2.50 0.05
N PHE A 2 1.48 -2.02 -0.64
CA PHE A 2 0.46 -2.87 -1.27
C PHE A 2 0.39 -2.58 -2.76
N ALA A 3 0.24 -3.61 -3.61
CA ALA A 3 0.07 -3.45 -5.05
C ALA A 3 -1.12 -4.26 -5.56
N ALA A 4 -2.07 -3.59 -6.23
CA ALA A 4 -3.22 -4.21 -6.87
C ALA A 4 -3.11 -4.07 -8.40
N SER A 5 -3.28 -5.17 -9.14
CA SER A 5 -3.14 -5.19 -10.60
C SER A 5 -3.79 -6.45 -11.19
N ASP A 6 -4.42 -6.30 -12.36
CA ASP A 6 -4.92 -7.43 -13.16
C ASP A 6 -3.81 -8.09 -14.01
N ASP A 7 -2.70 -7.39 -14.24
CA ASP A 7 -1.48 -7.96 -14.82
C ASP A 7 -0.58 -8.51 -13.70
N LYS A 8 -0.40 -9.85 -13.69
CA LYS A 8 0.42 -10.56 -12.70
C LYS A 8 1.91 -10.29 -12.87
N GLN A 9 2.41 -10.20 -14.09
CA GLN A 9 3.83 -10.00 -14.35
C GLN A 9 4.23 -8.59 -13.89
N ALA A 10 3.45 -7.58 -14.30
CA ALA A 10 3.69 -6.20 -13.88
C ALA A 10 3.64 -6.04 -12.36
N ARG A 11 2.65 -6.68 -11.71
CA ARG A 11 2.54 -6.67 -10.24
C ARG A 11 3.76 -7.28 -9.56
N ASN A 12 4.22 -8.43 -10.04
CA ASN A 12 5.35 -9.12 -9.44
C ASN A 12 6.64 -8.30 -9.55
N THR A 13 6.90 -7.67 -10.70
CA THR A 13 8.04 -6.77 -10.88
C THR A 13 8.02 -5.61 -9.88
N VAL A 14 6.86 -4.98 -9.67
CA VAL A 14 6.73 -3.89 -8.69
C VAL A 14 6.89 -4.37 -7.25
N LEU A 15 6.36 -5.55 -6.91
CA LEU A 15 6.52 -6.14 -5.58
C LEU A 15 7.97 -6.54 -5.29
N GLU A 16 8.69 -7.08 -6.28
CA GLU A 16 10.12 -7.39 -6.17
C GLU A 16 10.95 -6.13 -5.93
N LEU A 17 10.69 -5.06 -6.69
CA LEU A 17 11.33 -3.76 -6.46
C LEU A 17 11.05 -3.24 -5.05
N GLY A 18 9.79 -3.30 -4.60
CA GLY A 18 9.39 -2.88 -3.26
C GLY A 18 10.15 -3.63 -2.17
N ARG A 19 10.30 -4.95 -2.31
CA ARG A 19 11.09 -5.77 -1.38
C ARG A 19 12.57 -5.42 -1.42
N ALA A 20 13.13 -5.20 -2.61
CA ALA A 20 14.54 -4.86 -2.78
C ALA A 20 14.93 -3.54 -2.10
N ILE A 21 13.99 -2.59 -1.98
CA ILE A 21 14.21 -1.31 -1.28
C ILE A 21 13.75 -1.31 0.19
N GLY A 22 13.42 -2.48 0.74
CA GLY A 22 13.15 -2.67 2.16
C GLY A 22 11.68 -2.59 2.60
N PHE A 23 10.72 -2.54 1.66
CA PHE A 23 9.31 -2.67 2.03
C PHE A 23 8.90 -4.13 2.22
N ASP A 24 8.01 -4.35 3.18
CA ASP A 24 7.18 -5.55 3.21
C ASP A 24 6.06 -5.39 2.15
N ALA A 25 6.38 -5.77 0.91
CA ALA A 25 5.51 -5.59 -0.25
C ALA A 25 4.54 -6.78 -0.40
N MET A 26 3.24 -6.47 -0.38
CA MET A 26 2.15 -7.43 -0.39
C MET A 26 1.25 -7.29 -1.62
N ASP A 27 0.91 -8.42 -2.20
CA ASP A 27 -0.07 -8.53 -3.28
C ASP A 27 -1.47 -8.21 -2.74
N ALA A 28 -2.11 -7.16 -3.26
CA ALA A 28 -3.45 -6.74 -2.89
C ALA A 28 -4.53 -7.26 -3.86
N GLY A 29 -4.19 -8.17 -4.77
CA GLY A 29 -5.11 -8.78 -5.73
C GLY A 29 -5.33 -7.95 -6.99
N GLY A 30 -6.51 -8.12 -7.60
CA GLY A 30 -6.87 -7.47 -8.88
C GLY A 30 -7.04 -5.96 -8.78
N LEU A 31 -7.00 -5.26 -9.92
CA LEU A 31 -7.00 -3.79 -10.01
C LEU A 31 -8.22 -3.15 -9.33
N ARG A 32 -9.35 -3.87 -9.26
CA ARG A 32 -10.55 -3.43 -8.51
C ARG A 32 -10.26 -3.07 -7.04
N ASN A 33 -9.25 -3.70 -6.43
CA ASN A 33 -8.88 -3.44 -5.04
C ASN A 33 -8.12 -2.12 -4.88
N ALA A 34 -7.70 -1.46 -5.97
CA ALA A 34 -7.12 -0.11 -5.92
C ALA A 34 -8.06 0.90 -5.24
N ARG A 35 -9.38 0.77 -5.42
CA ARG A 35 -10.37 1.60 -4.71
C ARG A 35 -10.28 1.47 -3.18
N GLN A 36 -9.94 0.29 -2.68
CA GLN A 36 -9.74 0.09 -1.23
C GLN A 36 -8.41 0.71 -0.78
N LEU A 37 -7.36 0.61 -1.60
CA LEU A 37 -6.07 1.24 -1.34
C LEU A 37 -6.16 2.79 -1.35
N GLU A 38 -6.99 3.36 -2.21
CA GLU A 38 -7.30 4.80 -2.22
C GLU A 38 -7.92 5.26 -0.90
N ALA A 39 -8.93 4.52 -0.41
CA ALA A 39 -9.57 4.81 0.87
C ALA A 39 -8.59 4.66 2.05
N LEU A 40 -7.71 3.65 2.00
CA LEU A 40 -6.65 3.46 2.99
C LEU A 40 -5.70 4.67 3.00
N GLY A 41 -5.25 5.15 1.84
CA GLY A 41 -4.41 6.34 1.72
C GLY A 41 -5.08 7.60 2.28
N TYR A 42 -6.37 7.81 1.97
CA TYR A 42 -7.15 8.91 2.53
C TYR A 42 -7.24 8.84 4.06
N PHE A 43 -7.45 7.64 4.60
CA PHE A 43 -7.46 7.45 6.04
C PHE A 43 -6.09 7.70 6.67
N ASN A 44 -4.98 7.37 6.00
CA ASN A 44 -3.64 7.73 6.49
C ASN A 44 -3.47 9.25 6.62
N ILE A 45 -3.98 10.02 5.65
CA ILE A 45 -3.96 11.49 5.69
C ILE A 45 -4.79 12.00 6.88
N GLN A 46 -5.98 11.41 7.10
CA GLN A 46 -6.83 11.74 8.25
C GLN A 46 -6.07 11.51 9.57
N LEU A 47 -5.43 10.35 9.73
CA LEU A 47 -4.66 10.02 10.93
C LEU A 47 -3.46 10.97 11.11
N GLY A 48 -2.64 11.15 10.07
CA GLY A 48 -1.40 11.90 10.18
C GLY A 48 -1.60 13.41 10.31
N TYR A 49 -2.40 14.00 9.41
CA TYR A 49 -2.58 15.45 9.33
C TYR A 49 -3.76 15.94 10.17
N VAL A 50 -4.96 15.39 9.95
CA VAL A 50 -6.19 15.93 10.56
C VAL A 50 -6.28 15.62 12.05
N LEU A 51 -5.83 14.42 12.45
CA LEU A 51 -5.82 14.00 13.86
C LEU A 51 -4.47 14.23 14.55
N GLY A 52 -3.48 14.81 13.86
CA GLY A 52 -2.23 15.28 14.46
C GLY A 52 -1.24 14.19 14.87
N ASN A 53 -1.32 12.97 14.31
CA ASN A 53 -0.37 11.89 14.62
C ASN A 53 0.98 12.03 13.89
N GLY A 54 1.13 13.01 13.00
CA GLY A 54 2.34 13.27 12.24
C GLY A 54 2.41 12.50 10.91
N THR A 55 3.23 13.00 9.99
CA THR A 55 3.33 12.49 8.61
C THR A 55 4.27 11.30 8.46
N ASP A 56 5.06 10.99 9.48
CA ASP A 56 5.95 9.83 9.50
C ASP A 56 5.21 8.59 10.03
N THR A 57 4.02 8.33 9.46
CA THR A 57 3.12 7.24 9.87
C THR A 57 2.52 6.54 8.66
N GLY A 58 2.15 5.27 8.83
CA GLY A 58 1.56 4.46 7.77
C GLY A 58 1.05 3.10 8.26
N PHE A 59 0.46 2.35 7.34
CA PHE A 59 -0.10 1.04 7.64
C PHE A 59 0.90 -0.09 7.45
N LYS A 60 0.85 -1.05 8.38
CA LYS A 60 1.56 -2.32 8.31
C LYS A 60 0.57 -3.46 8.47
N PHE A 61 0.68 -4.47 7.61
CA PHE A 61 -0.02 -5.73 7.77
C PHE A 61 0.85 -6.68 8.62
N ILE A 62 0.27 -7.31 9.64
CA ILE A 62 0.98 -8.21 10.55
C ILE A 62 0.20 -9.53 10.58
N HIS A 63 0.89 -10.64 10.33
CA HIS A 63 0.35 -12.00 10.39
C HIS A 63 1.17 -12.84 11.36
#